data_AF-A0A348TN11-F1
#
_entry.id   AF-A0A348TN11-F1
#
_cell.length_a   1.000
_cell.length_b   1.000
_cell.length_c   1.000
_cell.angle_alpha   90.00
_cell.angle_beta   90.00
_cell.angle_gamma   90.00
#
_symmetry.space_group_name_H-M   'P 1'
#
loop_
_entity.id
_entity.type
_entity.pdbx_description
1 polymer ?
#
loop_
_entity_poly.entity_id
_entity_poly.type
_entity_poly.pdbx_seq_one_letter_code
_entity_poly.pdbx_strand_id
1 'polypeptide(L)'
;RMDPTKKLVVPEINASEIGPDDRIIANPNCSTIQMVLVLNPLHKKYKIKRVVVSTYQSVTGTGKAAVDQLMNERKGVQGPMAYKYPIDLNVIPQIDVFLDNGYTKEEMKMV
;
A
#
# COMPACT_ATOMS: atom_id res chain seq x y z
N ARG A 1 1.07 10.92 -7.25
CA ARG A 1 1.76 10.73 -5.95
C ARG A 1 3.17 11.30 -6.01
N MET A 2 3.98 10.92 -7.00
CA MET A 2 5.36 11.44 -7.17
C MET A 2 5.45 12.74 -8.01
N ASP A 3 4.33 13.37 -8.32
CA ASP A 3 4.34 14.66 -9.03
C ASP A 3 4.74 15.75 -8.03
N PRO A 4 5.87 16.45 -8.22
CA PRO A 4 6.37 17.44 -7.26
C PRO A 4 5.42 18.64 -7.08
N THR A 5 4.48 18.85 -8.00
CA THR A 5 3.47 19.92 -7.91
C THR A 5 2.26 19.54 -7.06
N LYS A 6 2.15 18.28 -6.61
CA LYS A 6 0.99 17.75 -5.87
C LYS A 6 1.41 17.31 -4.48
N LYS A 7 0.75 17.84 -3.44
CA LYS A 7 1.01 17.47 -2.05
C LYS A 7 0.60 16.02 -1.79
N LEU A 8 1.45 15.25 -1.11
CA LEU A 8 1.16 13.89 -0.63
C LEU A 8 0.86 13.96 0.87
N VAL A 9 -0.39 13.75 1.27
CA VAL A 9 -0.85 14.16 2.60
C VAL A 9 -1.40 13.00 3.42
N VAL A 10 -0.95 12.93 4.68
CA VAL A 10 -1.61 12.24 5.79
C VAL A 10 -2.05 13.30 6.79
N PRO A 11 -3.36 13.54 6.99
CA PRO A 11 -3.86 14.71 7.73
C PRO A 11 -3.24 14.91 9.11
N GLU A 12 -3.09 13.84 9.88
CA GLU A 12 -2.54 13.85 11.25
C GLU A 12 -1.03 14.16 11.30
N ILE A 13 -0.36 14.18 10.15
CA ILE A 13 1.09 14.34 10.05
C ILE A 13 1.45 15.66 9.39
N ASN A 14 0.89 15.95 8.22
CA ASN A 14 1.31 17.07 7.38
C ASN A 14 0.16 17.85 6.72
N ALA A 15 -1.05 17.87 7.31
CA ALA A 15 -2.15 18.70 6.80
C ALA A 15 -1.79 20.19 6.66
N SER A 16 -0.87 20.69 7.49
CA SER A 16 -0.40 22.09 7.43
C SER A 16 0.35 22.44 6.15
N GLU A 17 0.73 21.47 5.32
CA GLU A 17 1.38 21.71 4.03
C GLU A 17 0.40 22.09 2.91
N ILE A 18 -0.91 21.93 3.15
CA ILE A 18 -1.97 22.27 2.18
C ILE A 18 -2.19 23.79 2.17
N GLY A 19 -2.12 24.39 0.99
CA GLY A 19 -2.42 25.79 0.75
C GLY A 19 -3.75 26.02 0.01
N PRO A 20 -4.21 27.29 -0.06
CA PRO A 20 -5.47 27.64 -0.72
C PRO A 20 -5.48 27.37 -2.24
N ASP A 21 -4.30 27.32 -2.87
CA ASP A 21 -4.13 27.09 -4.30
C ASP A 21 -4.02 25.59 -4.66
N ASP A 22 -3.91 24.70 -3.66
CA ASP A 22 -3.79 23.26 -3.89
C ASP A 22 -5.14 22.68 -4.35
N ARG A 23 -5.28 22.48 -5.66
CA ARG A 23 -6.49 21.88 -6.27
C ARG A 23 -6.49 20.36 -6.32
N ILE A 24 -5.31 19.75 -6.22
CA ILE A 24 -5.14 18.30 -6.29
C ILE A 24 -4.20 17.87 -5.17
N ILE A 25 -4.72 17.04 -4.26
CA ILE A 25 -3.98 16.50 -3.13
C ILE A 25 -3.92 14.99 -3.31
N ALA A 26 -2.72 14.43 -3.29
CA ALA A 26 -2.51 13.00 -3.43
C ALA A 26 -2.68 12.31 -2.07
N ASN A 27 -3.51 11.28 -2.05
CA ASN A 27 -3.58 10.34 -0.93
C ASN A 27 -2.47 9.27 -1.10
N PRO A 28 -1.65 8.98 -0.07
CA PRO A 28 -0.64 7.92 -0.12
C PRO A 28 -1.23 6.52 -0.33
N ASN A 29 -0.35 5.51 -0.33
CA ASN A 29 -0.77 4.12 -0.30
C ASN A 29 -1.29 3.77 1.13
N CYS A 30 -2.30 2.91 1.23
CA CYS A 30 -2.83 2.42 2.51
C CYS A 30 -1.74 1.87 3.44
N SER A 31 -0.78 1.11 2.92
CA SER A 31 0.35 0.57 3.69
C SER A 31 1.27 1.66 4.24
N THR A 32 1.50 2.71 3.46
CA THR A 32 2.28 3.89 3.89
C THR A 32 1.55 4.63 4.99
N ILE A 33 0.23 4.92 4.85
CA ILE A 33 -0.55 5.70 5.81
C ILE A 33 -0.52 5.07 7.20
N GLN A 34 -0.85 3.78 7.31
CA GLN A 34 -0.87 3.08 8.60
C GLN A 34 0.52 3.05 9.26
N MET A 35 1.57 2.94 8.44
CA MET A 35 2.96 2.93 8.93
C MET A 35 3.35 4.30 9.48
N VAL A 36 3.14 5.37 8.71
CA VAL A 36 3.57 6.70 9.14
C VAL A 36 2.76 7.24 10.31
N LEU A 37 1.47 6.87 10.44
CA LEU A 37 0.66 7.26 11.61
C LEU A 37 1.27 6.75 12.91
N VAL A 38 1.73 5.49 12.93
CA VAL A 38 2.37 4.89 14.11
C VAL A 38 3.80 5.41 14.31
N LEU A 39 4.56 5.57 13.22
CA LEU A 39 5.97 5.93 13.29
C LEU A 39 6.23 7.42 13.53
N ASN A 40 5.34 8.32 13.10
CA ASN A 40 5.54 9.77 13.21
C ASN A 40 5.82 10.25 14.65
N PRO A 41 5.05 9.90 15.68
CA PRO A 41 5.36 10.32 17.05
C PRO A 41 6.72 9.78 17.53
N LEU A 42 7.08 8.55 17.17
CA LEU A 42 8.37 7.95 17.49
C LEU A 42 9.51 8.66 16.75
N HIS A 43 9.31 8.99 15.48
CA HIS A 43 10.28 9.73 14.67
C HIS A 43 10.49 11.14 15.21
N LYS A 44 9.43 11.85 15.61
CA LYS A 44 9.54 13.19 16.21
C LYS A 44 10.38 13.17 17.49
N LYS A 45 10.24 12.13 18.33
CA LYS A 45 10.97 12.01 19.60
C LYS A 45 12.39 11.45 19.47
N TYR A 46 12.60 10.43 18.64
CA TYR A 46 13.84 9.64 18.63
C TYR A 46 14.59 9.66 17.29
N LYS A 47 14.04 10.29 16.25
CA LYS A 47 14.64 10.38 14.90
C LYS A 47 15.01 9.02 14.32
N ILE A 48 13.98 8.26 13.91
CA ILE A 48 14.13 6.97 13.22
C ILE A 48 15.04 7.13 12.00
N LYS A 49 16.06 6.26 11.89
CA LYS A 49 17.05 6.26 10.80
C LYS A 49 16.73 5.27 9.67
N ARG A 50 16.05 4.16 10.00
CA ARG A 50 15.72 3.10 9.05
C ARG A 50 14.47 2.36 9.51
N VAL A 51 13.65 1.98 8.54
CA VAL A 51 12.51 1.06 8.71
C VAL A 51 12.76 -0.14 7.81
N VAL A 52 12.52 -1.33 8.34
CA VAL A 52 12.41 -2.58 7.56
C VAL A 52 11.05 -3.14 7.89
N VAL A 53 10.23 -3.39 6.87
CA VAL A 53 8.82 -3.73 7.03
C VAL A 53 8.47 -4.95 6.18
N SER A 54 7.65 -5.83 6.73
CA SER A 54 6.99 -6.92 6.02
C SER A 54 5.50 -6.73 6.16
N THR A 55 4.78 -6.66 5.05
CA THR A 55 3.35 -6.40 5.03
C THR A 55 2.55 -7.70 4.92
N TYR A 56 1.39 -7.74 5.56
CA TYR A 56 0.40 -8.82 5.44
C TYR A 56 -0.89 -8.19 4.93
N GLN A 57 -0.94 -7.95 3.63
CA GLN A 57 -2.00 -7.16 3.02
C GLN A 57 -3.25 -8.00 2.71
N SER A 58 -4.42 -7.44 2.99
CA SER A 58 -5.70 -8.05 2.67
C SER A 58 -5.94 -8.08 1.16
N VAL A 59 -6.56 -9.17 0.67
CA VAL A 59 -6.99 -9.30 -0.73
C VAL A 59 -7.98 -8.22 -1.16
N THR A 60 -8.67 -7.60 -0.20
CA THR A 60 -9.62 -6.51 -0.47
C THR A 60 -8.94 -5.29 -1.08
N GLY A 61 -7.63 -5.10 -0.87
CA GLY A 61 -6.86 -4.02 -1.48
C GLY A 61 -6.76 -4.12 -3.01
N THR A 62 -6.80 -5.33 -3.56
CA THR A 62 -6.83 -5.58 -5.01
C THR A 62 -8.23 -5.38 -5.60
N GLY A 63 -9.26 -5.38 -4.75
CA GLY A 63 -10.65 -5.15 -5.14
C GLY A 63 -11.49 -6.43 -5.25
N LYS A 64 -12.73 -6.27 -5.71
CA LYS A 64 -13.78 -7.32 -5.69
C LYS A 64 -13.34 -8.61 -6.37
N ALA A 65 -12.65 -8.53 -7.51
CA ALA A 65 -12.21 -9.72 -8.25
C ALA A 65 -11.30 -10.64 -7.42
N ALA A 66 -10.41 -10.08 -6.60
CA ALA A 66 -9.55 -10.86 -5.71
C ALA A 66 -10.31 -11.49 -4.55
N VAL A 67 -11.34 -10.80 -4.04
CA VAL A 67 -12.24 -11.36 -3.01
C VAL A 67 -13.05 -12.52 -3.60
N ASP A 68 -13.60 -12.34 -4.80
CA ASP A 68 -14.35 -13.38 -5.51
C ASP A 68 -13.47 -14.60 -5.78
N GLN A 69 -12.21 -14.39 -6.21
CA GLN A 69 -11.23 -15.48 -6.37
C GLN A 69 -11.02 -16.25 -5.06
N LEU A 70 -10.68 -15.56 -3.96
CA LEU A 70 -10.46 -16.18 -2.65
C LEU A 70 -11.67 -17.03 -2.22
N MET A 71 -12.89 -16.50 -2.40
CA MET A 71 -14.11 -17.18 -1.99
C MET A 71 -14.46 -18.36 -2.90
N ASN A 72 -14.11 -18.31 -4.18
CA ASN A 72 -14.27 -19.43 -5.12
C ASN A 72 -13.29 -20.56 -4.78
N GLU A 73 -12.03 -20.22 -4.53
CA GLU A 73 -10.99 -21.19 -4.11
C GLU A 73 -11.41 -21.93 -2.84
N ARG A 74 -11.90 -21.21 -1.81
CA ARG A 74 -12.44 -21.81 -0.58
C ARG A 74 -13.60 -22.78 -0.80
N LYS A 75 -14.38 -22.57 -1.85
CA LYS A 75 -15.53 -23.41 -2.22
C LYS A 75 -15.15 -24.53 -3.19
N GLY A 76 -13.89 -24.60 -3.63
CA GLY A 76 -13.47 -25.53 -4.68
C GLY A 76 -14.07 -25.21 -6.06
N VAL A 77 -14.49 -23.97 -6.30
CA VAL A 77 -15.09 -23.51 -7.56
C VAL A 77 -14.02 -22.88 -8.43
N GLN A 78 -13.89 -23.31 -9.68
CA GLN A 78 -13.04 -22.62 -10.66
C GLN A 78 -13.72 -21.34 -11.14
N GLY A 79 -12.96 -20.26 -11.25
CA GLY A 79 -13.46 -18.97 -11.72
C GLY A 79 -12.33 -18.06 -12.19
N PRO A 80 -12.66 -16.81 -12.56
CA PRO A 80 -11.67 -15.81 -12.94
C PRO A 80 -10.66 -15.59 -11.81
N MET A 81 -9.37 -15.52 -12.16
CA MET A 81 -8.31 -15.24 -11.19
C MET A 81 -7.80 -13.81 -11.36
N ALA A 82 -7.82 -13.05 -10.27
CA ALA A 82 -7.18 -11.74 -10.16
C ALA A 82 -5.67 -11.88 -9.90
N TYR A 83 -5.26 -12.93 -9.20
CA TYR A 83 -3.86 -13.30 -8.99
C TYR A 83 -3.47 -14.46 -9.90
N LYS A 84 -2.20 -14.53 -10.30
CA LYS A 84 -1.69 -15.65 -11.11
C LYS A 84 -1.74 -17.00 -10.37
N TYR A 85 -1.71 -16.97 -9.04
CA TYR A 85 -1.63 -18.14 -8.17
C TYR A 85 -2.82 -18.16 -7.19
N PRO A 86 -3.18 -19.34 -6.65
CA PRO A 86 -4.17 -19.43 -5.60
C PRO A 86 -3.78 -18.62 -4.36
N ILE A 87 -4.74 -17.92 -3.79
CA ILE A 87 -4.55 -17.07 -2.61
C ILE A 87 -5.15 -17.69 -1.34
N ASP A 88 -6.16 -18.54 -1.45
CA ASP A 88 -6.69 -19.26 -0.29
C ASP A 88 -5.62 -20.16 0.33
N LEU A 89 -5.49 -20.07 1.66
CA LEU A 89 -4.49 -20.79 2.45
C LEU A 89 -3.03 -20.61 1.94
N ASN A 90 -2.76 -19.48 1.28
CA ASN A 90 -1.45 -19.18 0.69
C ASN A 90 -1.00 -17.73 0.99
N VAL A 91 0.27 -17.45 0.74
CA VAL A 91 0.85 -16.10 0.75
C VAL A 91 1.56 -15.87 -0.57
N ILE A 92 1.18 -14.80 -1.27
CA ILE A 92 1.81 -14.40 -2.54
C ILE A 92 2.77 -13.25 -2.24
N PRO A 93 4.11 -13.45 -2.37
CA PRO A 93 5.10 -12.41 -2.11
C PRO A 93 5.25 -11.47 -3.32
N GLN A 94 4.13 -11.00 -3.87
CA GLN A 94 4.10 -10.07 -4.99
C GLN A 94 2.81 -9.24 -4.95
N ILE A 95 2.95 -7.93 -4.84
CA ILE A 95 1.85 -6.98 -5.01
C ILE A 95 2.31 -5.96 -6.05
N ASP A 96 1.51 -5.78 -7.11
CA ASP A 96 1.88 -4.99 -8.29
C ASP A 96 3.03 -5.66 -9.09
N VAL A 97 3.54 -4.97 -10.11
CA VAL A 97 4.61 -5.47 -10.99
C VAL A 97 5.99 -5.35 -10.33
N PHE A 98 6.91 -6.23 -10.70
CA PHE A 98 8.34 -6.07 -10.41
C PHE A 98 8.93 -4.91 -11.20
N LEU A 99 9.94 -4.27 -10.61
CA LEU A 99 10.78 -3.25 -11.21
C LEU A 99 12.21 -3.79 -11.40
N ASP A 100 13.04 -3.07 -12.15
CA ASP A 100 14.40 -3.51 -12.52
C ASP A 100 15.33 -3.75 -11.31
N ASN A 101 15.03 -3.14 -10.16
CA ASN A 101 15.79 -3.30 -8.93
C ASN A 101 15.40 -4.55 -8.11
N GLY A 102 14.49 -5.39 -8.62
CA GLY A 102 14.03 -6.61 -7.96
C GLY A 102 12.93 -6.39 -6.92
N TYR A 103 12.58 -5.14 -6.60
CA TYR A 103 11.42 -4.82 -5.77
C TYR A 103 10.16 -4.70 -6.62
N THR A 104 9.02 -4.97 -6.00
CA THR A 104 7.71 -4.66 -6.55
C THR A 104 7.41 -3.16 -6.47
N LYS A 105 6.52 -2.70 -7.36
CA LYS A 105 6.04 -1.32 -7.33
C LYS A 105 5.30 -0.99 -6.04
N GLU A 106 4.69 -1.96 -5.36
CA GLU A 106 4.08 -1.74 -4.05
C GLU A 106 5.13 -1.43 -2.98
N GLU A 107 6.21 -2.21 -2.93
CA GLU A 107 7.32 -1.97 -2.00
C GLU A 107 7.96 -0.59 -2.25
N MET A 108 8.15 -0.22 -3.52
CA MET A 108 8.72 1.09 -3.88
C MET A 108 7.78 2.28 -3.64
N LYS A 109 6.47 2.08 -3.44
CA LYS A 109 5.55 3.15 -2.98
C LYS A 109 5.67 3.43 -1.48
N MET A 110 6.30 2.53 -0.72
CA MET A 110 6.56 2.70 0.71
C MET A 110 7.85 3.47 1.00
N VAL A 111 8.63 3.76 -0.06
CA VAL A 111 9.90 4.51 -0.03
C VAL A 111 9.66 5.97 -0.40
#